data_AF-X1FPH9-F1
#
_entry.id   AF-X1FPH9-F1
#
_cell.length_a   1.000
_cell.length_b   1.000
_cell.length_c   1.000
_cell.angle_alpha   90.00
_cell.angle_beta   90.00
_cell.angle_gamma   90.00
#
_symmetry.space_group_name_H-M   'P 1'
#
loop_
_entity.id
_entity.type
_entity.pdbx_description
1 polymer ?
#
loop_
_entity_poly.entity_id
_entity_poly.type
_entity_poly.pdbx_seq_one_letter_code
_entity_poly.pdbx_strand_id
1 'polypeptide(L)'
;MDCELCQLINGNTITKKYYSNLLITVVECKTCRVPMLVLNRHSMRPTNVELAKIITKSGEIGNEVFGEGEYIVDRDQRCIKDHLHWHIRKK
;
A
#
# COMPACT_ATOMS: atom_id res chain seq x y z
N MET A 1 5.02 14.68 -12.94
CA MET A 1 5.29 13.26 -12.64
C MET A 1 3.94 12.56 -12.70
N ASP A 2 3.68 11.88 -13.82
CA ASP A 2 2.35 11.33 -14.15
C ASP A 2 2.20 9.89 -13.64
N CYS A 3 2.52 9.67 -12.35
CA CYS A 3 2.33 8.37 -11.72
C CYS A 3 0.96 8.31 -11.04
N GLU A 4 0.17 7.28 -11.34
CA GLU A 4 -1.17 7.09 -10.77
C GLU A 4 -1.13 6.98 -9.23
N LEU A 5 -0.08 6.38 -8.66
CA LEU A 5 0.08 6.27 -7.21
C LEU A 5 0.41 7.62 -6.57
N CYS A 6 1.20 8.48 -7.23
CA CYS A 6 1.40 9.86 -6.77
C CYS A 6 0.10 10.66 -6.78
N GLN A 7 -0.72 10.52 -7.84
CA GLN A 7 -2.04 11.16 -7.89
C GLN A 7 -2.95 10.67 -6.77
N LEU A 8 -2.90 9.37 -6.47
CA LEU A 8 -3.63 8.77 -5.36
C LEU A 8 -3.20 9.35 -4.01
N ILE A 9 -1.90 9.43 -3.76
CA ILE A 9 -1.35 9.97 -2.50
C ILE A 9 -1.69 11.46 -2.34
N ASN A 10 -1.67 12.21 -3.44
CA ASN A 10 -2.01 13.64 -3.46
C ASN A 10 -3.52 13.90 -3.33
N GLY A 11 -4.36 12.87 -3.24
CA GLY A 11 -5.81 13.02 -3.07
C GLY A 11 -6.58 13.28 -4.36
N ASN A 12 -5.93 13.17 -5.53
CA ASN A 12 -6.59 13.31 -6.83
C ASN A 12 -7.40 12.07 -7.22
N THR A 13 -7.33 10.99 -6.43
CA THR A 13 -8.10 9.76 -6.62
C THR A 13 -8.93 9.46 -5.37
N ILE A 14 -10.24 9.30 -5.54
CA ILE A 14 -11.15 8.91 -4.46
C ILE A 14 -11.18 7.38 -4.33
N THR A 15 -10.81 6.88 -3.17
CA THR A 15 -10.90 5.47 -2.77
C THR A 15 -10.98 5.36 -1.25
N LYS A 16 -11.42 4.21 -0.71
CA LYS A 16 -11.43 3.98 0.73
C LYS A 16 -9.99 4.07 1.27
N LYS A 17 -9.82 4.84 2.34
CA LYS A 17 -8.53 5.07 2.99
C LYS A 17 -8.54 4.41 4.37
N TYR A 18 -7.58 3.53 4.61
CA TYR A 18 -7.40 2.84 5.89
C TYR A 18 -6.42 3.60 6.79
N TYR A 19 -5.36 4.14 6.20
CA TYR A 19 -4.30 4.84 6.94
C TYR A 19 -3.55 5.84 6.06
N SER A 20 -3.06 6.92 6.63
CA SER A 20 -2.02 7.78 6.04
C SER A 20 -1.14 8.32 7.14
N ASN A 21 0.13 8.48 6.82
CA ASN A 21 1.02 9.40 7.51
C ASN A 21 1.97 10.05 6.49
N LEU A 22 3.10 10.57 6.98
CA LEU A 22 4.13 11.18 6.13
C LEU A 22 4.88 10.17 5.24
N LEU A 23 5.01 8.90 5.65
CA LEU A 23 5.83 7.90 4.96
C LEU A 23 5.02 7.02 4.01
N ILE A 24 3.83 6.60 4.42
CA ILE A 24 3.02 5.61 3.71
C ILE A 24 1.54 5.98 3.72
N THR A 25 0.83 5.43 2.74
CA THR A 25 -0.63 5.53 2.62
C THR A 25 -1.19 4.15 2.34
N VAL A 26 -2.25 3.77 3.06
CA VAL A 26 -2.97 2.51 2.85
C VAL A 26 -4.39 2.81 2.39
N VAL A 27 -4.73 2.28 1.23
CA VAL A 27 -5.98 2.52 0.53
C VAL A 27 -6.54 1.24 -0.06
N GLU A 28 -7.81 1.24 -0.43
CA GLU A 28 -8.38 0.17 -1.24
C GLU A 28 -7.94 0.31 -2.70
N CYS A 29 -7.34 -0.75 -3.25
CA CYS A 29 -7.03 -0.83 -4.67
C CYS A 29 -8.34 -0.99 -5.46
N LYS A 30 -8.63 -0.06 -6.38
CA LYS A 30 -9.88 -0.08 -7.15
C LYS A 30 -10.01 -1.29 -8.07
N THR A 31 -8.89 -1.82 -8.55
CA THR A 31 -8.85 -2.97 -9.44
C THR A 31 -8.96 -4.29 -8.67
N CYS A 32 -8.14 -4.45 -7.61
CA CYS A 32 -8.08 -5.70 -6.87
C CYS A 32 -9.13 -5.80 -5.75
N ARG A 33 -9.74 -4.68 -5.34
CA ARG A 33 -10.69 -4.59 -4.21
C ARG A 33 -10.12 -5.14 -2.89
N VAL A 34 -8.84 -4.86 -2.64
CA VAL A 34 -8.13 -5.23 -1.42
C VAL A 34 -7.31 -4.05 -0.91
N PRO A 35 -6.95 -4.01 0.39
CA PRO A 35 -6.03 -3.00 0.89
C PRO A 35 -4.68 -3.08 0.18
N MET A 36 -4.14 -1.91 -0.16
CA MET A 36 -2.84 -1.72 -0.78
C MET A 36 -2.10 -0.65 0.01
N LEU A 37 -0.88 -0.96 0.41
CA LEU A 37 0.04 0.01 0.94
C LEU A 37 0.84 0.63 -0.20
N VAL A 38 1.00 1.95 -0.16
CA VAL A 38 1.80 2.73 -1.10
C VAL A 38 2.83 3.54 -0.32
N LEU A 39 4.09 3.54 -0.77
CA LEU A 39 5.11 4.45 -0.26
C LEU A 39 4.80 5.88 -0.72
N ASN A 40 4.77 6.88 0.15
CA ASN A 40 4.36 8.23 -0.27
C ASN A 40 5.34 8.88 -1.26
N ARG A 41 6.65 8.68 -1.03
CA ARG A 41 7.69 9.09 -1.96
C ARG A 41 7.68 8.17 -3.17
N HIS A 42 7.74 8.74 -4.38
CA HIS A 42 7.90 7.95 -5.60
C HIS A 42 9.27 7.28 -5.62
N SER A 43 9.30 5.99 -5.26
CA SER A 43 10.51 5.16 -5.29
C SER A 43 10.16 3.69 -5.18
N MET A 44 11.02 2.84 -5.73
CA MET A 44 11.03 1.39 -5.49
C MET A 44 11.90 0.96 -4.31
N ARG A 45 12.70 1.88 -3.75
CA ARG A 45 13.70 1.56 -2.72
C ARG A 45 13.33 2.29 -1.43
N PRO A 46 12.61 1.62 -0.52
CA PRO A 46 12.30 2.20 0.78
C PRO A 46 13.57 2.25 1.62
N THR A 47 13.69 3.28 2.44
CA THR A 47 14.67 3.33 3.54
C THR A 47 14.33 2.27 4.59
N ASN A 48 15.25 1.97 5.50
CA ASN A 48 15.00 1.00 6.58
C ASN A 48 13.79 1.42 7.45
N VAL A 49 13.62 2.72 7.70
CA VAL A 49 12.50 3.26 8.48
C VAL A 49 11.18 3.09 7.73
N GLU A 50 11.16 3.42 6.43
CA GLU A 50 9.99 3.23 5.57
C GLU A 50 9.63 1.73 5.51
N LEU A 51 10.61 0.84 5.28
CA LEU A 51 10.41 -0.60 5.19
C LEU A 51 9.85 -1.19 6.49
N ALA A 52 10.40 -0.82 7.64
CA ALA A 52 9.87 -1.25 8.93
C ALA A 52 8.41 -0.82 9.10
N LYS A 53 8.10 0.45 8.76
CA LYS A 53 6.74 0.96 8.83
C LYS A 53 5.79 0.24 7.88
N ILE A 54 6.25 -0.08 6.67
CA ILE A 54 5.51 -0.85 5.67
C ILE A 54 5.14 -2.22 6.23
N ILE A 55 6.11 -2.96 6.77
CA ILE A 55 5.90 -4.32 7.29
C ILE A 55 4.91 -4.29 8.45
N THR A 56 5.15 -3.43 9.45
CA THR A 56 4.27 -3.32 10.62
C THR A 56 2.84 -2.94 10.22
N LYS A 57 2.68 -1.89 9.40
CA LYS A 57 1.34 -1.40 9.03
C LYS A 57 0.61 -2.38 8.11
N SER A 58 1.30 -3.10 7.24
CA SER A 58 0.67 -4.14 6.41
C SER A 58 0.11 -5.27 7.26
N GLY A 59 0.83 -5.67 8.33
CA GLY A 59 0.35 -6.67 9.26
C GLY A 59 -0.88 -6.22 10.06
N GLU A 60 -0.84 -5.00 10.60
CA GLU A 60 -1.96 -4.41 11.34
C GLU A 60 -3.24 -4.35 10.48
N ILE A 61 -3.13 -3.83 9.26
CA ILE A 61 -4.29 -3.72 8.34
C ILE A 61 -4.75 -5.10 7.87
N GLY A 62 -3.84 -6.05 7.62
CA GLY A 62 -4.20 -7.42 7.27
C GLY A 62 -4.99 -8.10 8.38
N ASN A 63 -4.53 -8.01 9.63
CA ASN A 63 -5.21 -8.53 10.80
C ASN A 63 -6.60 -7.87 10.98
N GLU A 64 -6.69 -6.56 10.80
CA GLU A 64 -7.95 -5.81 10.94
C GLU A 64 -8.98 -6.19 9.87
N VAL A 65 -8.55 -6.36 8.62
CA VAL A 65 -9.46 -6.56 7.47
C VAL A 65 -9.82 -8.02 7.26
N PHE A 66 -8.87 -8.94 7.46
CA PHE A 66 -9.04 -10.36 7.12
C PHE A 66 -8.97 -11.31 8.32
N GLY A 67 -8.43 -10.86 9.46
CA GLY A 67 -8.10 -11.71 10.60
C GLY A 67 -6.64 -12.16 10.61
N GLU A 68 -6.15 -12.51 11.80
CA GLU A 68 -4.77 -12.98 11.99
C GLU A 68 -4.52 -14.30 11.24
N GLY A 69 -3.42 -14.37 10.48
CA GLY A 69 -3.05 -15.57 9.71
C GLY A 69 -3.81 -15.78 8.38
N GLU A 70 -4.83 -14.96 8.11
CA GLU A 70 -5.75 -15.12 6.96
C GLU A 70 -5.37 -14.27 5.75
N TYR A 71 -4.17 -13.68 5.72
CA TYR A 71 -3.71 -12.84 4.62
C TYR A 71 -2.24 -13.05 4.28
N ILE A 72 -1.89 -12.59 3.09
CA ILE A 72 -0.52 -12.48 2.59
C ILE A 72 -0.24 -11.04 2.15
N VAL A 73 1.01 -10.63 2.27
CA VAL A 73 1.51 -9.37 1.68
C VAL A 73 2.13 -9.71 0.33
N ASP A 74 1.38 -9.43 -0.73
CA ASP A 74 1.78 -9.61 -2.12
C ASP A 74 2.65 -8.43 -2.57
N ARG A 75 3.91 -8.73 -2.90
CA ARG A 75 4.93 -7.78 -3.31
C ARG A 75 5.12 -7.75 -4.84
N ASP A 76 4.35 -8.54 -5.59
CA ASP A 76 4.43 -8.58 -7.05
C ASP A 76 3.69 -7.38 -7.67
N GLN A 77 4.45 -6.45 -8.24
CA GLN A 77 3.94 -5.23 -8.87
C GLN A 77 3.82 -5.42 -10.38
N ARG A 78 2.58 -5.60 -10.87
CA ARG A 78 2.33 -5.91 -12.28
C ARG A 78 2.24 -4.67 -13.18
N CYS A 79 1.43 -3.69 -12.78
CA CYS A 79 1.13 -2.51 -13.61
C CYS A 79 2.11 -1.36 -13.38
N ILE A 80 2.31 -0.95 -12.12
CA ILE A 80 3.12 0.21 -11.76
C ILE A 80 4.45 -0.29 -11.18
N LYS A 81 5.50 -0.25 -11.99
CA LYS A 81 6.78 -0.90 -11.68
C LYS A 81 7.84 0.04 -11.08
N ASP A 82 7.57 1.33 -11.07
CA ASP A 82 8.50 2.40 -10.66
C ASP A 82 8.15 3.04 -9.31
N HIS A 83 6.98 2.70 -8.74
CA HIS A 83 6.52 3.21 -7.46
C HIS A 83 6.08 2.07 -6.53
N LEU A 84 6.77 1.94 -5.39
CA LEU A 84 6.56 0.86 -4.45
C LEU A 84 5.14 0.83 -3.89
N HIS A 85 4.49 -0.32 -4.05
CA HIS A 85 3.21 -0.61 -3.44
C HIS A 85 3.03 -2.12 -3.26
N TRP A 86 2.45 -2.53 -2.14
CA TRP A 86 2.18 -3.93 -1.83
C TRP A 86 0.70 -4.13 -1.56
N HIS A 87 0.15 -5.24 -2.05
CA HIS A 87 -1.23 -5.61 -1.82
C HIS A 87 -1.34 -6.54 -0.63
N ILE A 88 -2.36 -6.33 0.20
CA ILE A 88 -2.69 -7.22 1.31
C ILE A 88 -3.87 -8.05 0.83
N ARG A 89 -3.64 -9.33 0.56
CA ARG A 89 -4.66 -10.23 -0.02
C ARG A 89 -5.06 -11.27 0.99
N LYS A 90 -6.32 -11.70 0.96
CA LYS A 90 -6.74 -12.91 1.66
C LYS A 90 -5.93 -14.10 1.13
N LYS A 91 -5.49 -14.97 2.03
CA LYS A 91 -4.72 -16.18 1.73
C LYS A 91 -5.53 -17.20 0.93
#